data_AF-A0A920UB89-F1
#
_entry.id   AF-A0A920UB89-F1
#
_cell.length_a   1.000
_cell.length_b   1.000
_cell.length_c   1.000
_cell.angle_alpha   90.00
_cell.angle_beta   90.00
_cell.angle_gamma   90.00
#
_symmetry.space_group_name_H-M   'P 1'
#
loop_
_entity.id
_entity.type
_entity.pdbx_description
1 polymer ?
#
loop_
_entity_poly.entity_id
_entity_poly.type
_entity_poly.pdbx_seq_one_letter_code
_entity_poly.pdbx_strand_id
1 'polypeptide(L)'
;MSGSLIIIPVTGIGEIGPGDDLAAMIAEATRRTEESLLDGDVLVVTQKVVSKAEDRLVDVDPKVGHKPLVERESVRILRRRGDLIISETEHGFVCANAGIDLSNVEAGRAALLPS
;
A
#
# COMPACT_ATOMS: atom_id res chain seq x y z
N MET A 1 -4.02 33.25 11.26
CA MET A 1 -2.69 32.82 10.78
C MET A 1 -2.90 32.19 9.42
N SER A 2 -2.31 32.73 8.35
CA SER A 2 -2.24 32.00 7.08
C SER A 2 -0.92 31.23 7.07
N GLY A 3 -0.97 29.93 7.34
CA GLY A 3 0.18 29.04 7.11
C GLY A 3 0.32 28.74 5.62
N SER A 4 1.54 28.61 5.13
CA SER A 4 1.82 28.03 3.81
C SER A 4 1.92 26.51 3.92
N LEU A 5 1.32 25.79 2.95
CA LEU A 5 1.52 24.35 2.78
C LEU A 5 2.50 24.12 1.64
N ILE A 6 3.50 23.27 1.87
CA ILE A 6 4.46 22.82 0.85
C ILE A 6 4.34 21.30 0.76
N ILE A 7 4.32 20.77 -0.46
CA ILE A 7 4.25 19.32 -0.73
C ILE A 7 5.44 18.98 -1.61
N ILE A 8 6.32 18.12 -1.11
CA ILE A 8 7.58 17.75 -1.77
C ILE A 8 7.54 16.24 -2.07
N PRO A 9 7.74 15.81 -3.33
CA PRO A 9 7.83 14.40 -3.64
C PRO A 9 9.17 13.81 -3.18
N VAL A 10 9.12 12.65 -2.52
CA VAL A 10 10.34 11.88 -2.23
C VAL A 10 10.71 11.08 -3.48
N THR A 11 11.87 11.38 -4.07
CA THR A 11 12.33 10.75 -5.32
C THR A 11 13.57 9.91 -5.08
N GLY A 12 13.88 8.98 -5.99
CA GLY A 12 15.11 8.19 -5.93
C GLY A 12 15.14 7.05 -4.89
N ILE A 13 13.98 6.62 -4.38
CA ILE A 13 13.86 5.50 -3.44
C ILE A 13 14.19 4.14 -4.09
N GLY A 14 13.89 3.96 -5.39
CA GLY A 14 14.05 2.68 -6.08
C GLY A 14 12.82 1.77 -5.99
N GLU A 15 12.98 0.52 -6.42
CA GLU A 15 11.94 -0.52 -6.28
C GLU A 15 12.03 -1.14 -4.88
N ILE A 16 10.87 -1.34 -4.24
CA ILE A 16 10.76 -1.99 -2.92
C ILE A 16 10.44 -3.47 -3.11
N GLY A 17 11.15 -4.34 -2.41
CA GLY A 17 10.94 -5.78 -2.37
C GLY A 17 10.73 -6.32 -0.95
N PRO A 18 10.42 -7.63 -0.83
CA PRO A 18 10.30 -8.32 0.45
C PRO A 18 11.53 -8.18 1.34
N GLY A 19 11.33 -7.73 2.57
CA GLY A 19 12.39 -7.59 3.59
C GLY A 19 13.20 -6.30 3.52
N ASP A 20 12.90 -5.39 2.59
CA ASP A 20 13.57 -4.10 2.53
C ASP A 20 13.26 -3.22 3.76
N ASP A 21 14.29 -2.53 4.26
CA ASP A 21 14.12 -1.50 5.30
C ASP A 21 13.58 -0.21 4.66
N LEU A 22 12.26 -0.16 4.50
CA LEU A 22 11.57 0.97 3.88
C LEU A 22 11.85 2.30 4.62
N ALA A 23 12.01 2.27 5.94
CA ALA A 23 12.28 3.47 6.72
C ALA A 23 13.68 4.02 6.41
N ALA A 24 14.70 3.16 6.37
CA ALA A 24 16.05 3.56 6.02
C ALA A 24 16.13 4.06 4.57
N MET A 25 15.44 3.41 3.64
CA MET A 25 15.39 3.82 2.23
C MET A 25 14.75 5.20 2.04
N ILE A 26 13.62 5.47 2.71
CA ILE A 26 12.98 6.79 2.69
C ILE A 26 13.91 7.84 3.31
N ALA A 27 14.48 7.55 4.48
CA ALA A 27 15.38 8.48 5.17
C ALA A 27 16.59 8.85 4.29
N GLU A 28 17.16 7.87 3.58
CA GLU A 28 18.23 8.12 2.62
C GLU A 28 17.78 8.96 1.43
N ALA A 29 16.61 8.69 0.85
CA ALA A 29 16.08 9.47 -0.26
C ALA A 29 15.83 10.94 0.15
N THR A 30 15.32 11.20 1.35
CA THR A 30 15.09 12.56 1.87
C THR A 30 16.37 13.31 2.24
N ARG A 31 17.51 12.63 2.42
CA ARG A 31 18.82 13.29 2.64
C ARG A 31 19.48 13.75 1.33
N ARG A 32 19.06 13.19 0.19
CA ARG A 32 19.62 13.51 -1.12
C ARG A 32 18.99 14.74 -1.77
N THR A 33 17.83 15.16 -1.27
CA THR A 33 17.18 16.40 -1.64
C THR A 33 17.79 17.57 -0.87
N GLU A 34 17.75 18.79 -1.43
CA GLU A 34 18.21 19.99 -0.72
C GLU A 34 17.36 20.30 0.53
N GLU A 35 16.18 19.69 0.61
CA GLU A 35 15.23 19.79 1.70
C GLU A 35 15.26 18.48 2.52
N SER A 36 15.97 18.50 3.65
CA SER A 36 15.87 17.45 4.66
C SER A 36 14.54 17.55 5.42
N LEU A 37 14.00 16.42 5.90
CA LEU A 37 12.84 16.43 6.80
C LEU A 37 13.11 17.30 8.03
N LEU A 38 12.13 18.14 8.37
CA LEU A 38 12.14 19.02 9.53
C LEU A 38 11.19 18.51 10.61
N ASP A 39 11.41 18.94 11.85
CA ASP A 39 10.51 18.66 12.95
C ASP A 39 9.11 19.23 12.67
N GLY A 40 8.10 18.35 12.75
CA GLY A 40 6.72 18.69 12.46
C GLY A 40 6.28 18.40 11.02
N ASP A 41 7.19 17.95 10.15
CA ASP A 41 6.83 17.48 8.81
C ASP A 41 5.98 16.20 8.88
N VAL A 42 5.16 16.01 7.84
CA VAL A 42 4.32 14.82 7.66
C VAL A 42 4.81 14.05 6.45
N LEU A 43 5.27 12.81 6.68
CA LEU A 43 5.57 11.87 5.62
C LEU A 43 4.32 11.09 5.23
N VAL A 44 3.96 11.12 3.95
CA VAL A 44 2.84 10.33 3.40
C VAL A 44 3.40 9.18 2.58
N VAL A 45 3.11 7.95 3.01
CA VAL A 45 3.56 6.71 2.37
C VAL A 45 2.35 5.93 1.88
N THR A 46 2.38 5.45 0.64
CA THR A 46 1.31 4.59 0.11
C THR A 46 1.39 3.20 0.74
N GLN A 47 0.25 2.53 0.93
CA GLN A 47 0.24 1.22 1.59
C GLN A 47 1.04 0.15 0.82
N LYS A 48 1.11 0.24 -0.52
CA LYS A 48 1.73 -0.78 -1.38
C LYS A 48 3.21 -1.00 -1.09
N VAL A 49 3.98 0.07 -0.89
CA VAL A 49 5.42 -0.06 -0.61
C VAL A 49 5.64 -0.68 0.77
N VAL A 50 4.75 -0.41 1.72
CA VAL A 50 4.75 -1.07 3.04
C VAL A 50 4.42 -2.55 2.87
N SER A 51 3.35 -2.89 2.14
CA SER A 51 2.98 -4.28 1.83
C SER A 51 4.10 -5.06 1.14
N LYS A 52 4.84 -4.44 0.22
CA LYS A 52 5.99 -5.09 -0.44
C LYS A 52 7.12 -5.38 0.54
N ALA A 53 7.51 -4.40 1.36
CA ALA A 53 8.54 -4.55 2.38
C ALA A 53 8.19 -5.65 3.40
N GLU A 54 6.91 -5.74 3.77
CA GLU A 54 6.37 -6.74 4.71
C GLU A 54 6.09 -8.12 4.08
N ASP A 55 6.48 -8.35 2.82
CA ASP A 55 6.22 -9.60 2.07
C ASP A 55 4.73 -9.98 2.00
N ARG A 56 3.83 -8.98 1.93
CA ARG A 56 2.39 -9.18 1.78
C ARG A 56 1.98 -9.42 0.32
N LEU A 57 2.84 -10.08 -0.46
CA LEU A 57 2.61 -10.40 -1.87
C LEU A 57 2.20 -11.86 -2.04
N VAL A 58 0.99 -12.11 -2.53
CA VAL A 58 0.43 -13.46 -2.68
C VAL A 58 0.11 -13.79 -4.13
N ASP A 59 0.17 -15.07 -4.47
CA ASP A 59 -0.24 -15.55 -5.79
C ASP A 59 -1.76 -15.48 -5.96
N VAL A 60 -2.19 -15.14 -7.17
CA VAL A 60 -3.58 -15.12 -7.60
C VAL A 60 -3.82 -16.31 -8.51
N ASP A 61 -4.74 -17.19 -8.11
CA ASP A 61 -5.14 -18.30 -8.97
C ASP A 61 -5.87 -17.75 -10.21
N PRO A 62 -5.38 -18.04 -11.43
CA PRO A 62 -5.97 -17.52 -12.66
C PRO A 62 -7.39 -18.05 -12.94
N LYS A 63 -7.80 -19.17 -12.33
CA LYS A 63 -9.12 -19.76 -12.51
C LYS A 63 -10.19 -19.09 -11.65
N VAL A 64 -9.85 -18.72 -10.43
CA VAL A 64 -10.80 -18.13 -9.46
C VAL A 64 -10.60 -16.62 -9.25
N GLY A 65 -9.45 -16.09 -9.64
CA GLY A 65 -9.07 -14.69 -9.48
C GLY A 65 -8.85 -14.29 -8.02
N HIS A 66 -8.95 -12.99 -7.74
CA HIS A 66 -8.65 -12.40 -6.43
C HIS A 66 -9.82 -12.47 -5.43
N LYS A 67 -11.01 -12.95 -5.84
CA LYS A 67 -12.21 -12.96 -4.98
C LYS A 67 -12.02 -13.76 -3.67
N PRO A 68 -11.39 -14.95 -3.67
CA PRO A 68 -11.11 -15.66 -2.43
C PRO A 68 -10.18 -14.89 -1.48
N LEU A 69 -9.25 -14.10 -2.04
CA LEU A 69 -8.39 -13.24 -1.24
C LEU A 69 -9.22 -12.15 -0.57
N VAL A 70 -10.14 -11.49 -1.31
CA VAL A 70 -11.03 -10.48 -0.73
C VAL A 70 -11.81 -11.06 0.44
N GLU A 71 -12.37 -12.25 0.30
CA GLU A 71 -13.15 -12.89 1.36
C GLU A 71 -12.30 -13.23 2.59
N ARG A 72 -11.04 -13.65 2.37
CA ARG A 72 -10.10 -13.93 3.46
C ARG A 72 -9.64 -12.68 4.20
N GLU A 73 -9.37 -11.59 3.48
CA GLU A 73 -8.89 -10.32 4.07
C GLU A 73 -10.03 -9.42 4.60
N SER A 74 -11.27 -9.92 4.60
CA SER A 74 -12.45 -9.16 5.03
C SER A 74 -13.08 -9.75 6.28
N VAL A 75 -13.37 -8.90 7.26
CA VAL A 75 -14.22 -9.24 8.41
C VAL A 75 -15.68 -9.39 7.98
N ARG A 76 -16.16 -8.53 7.07
CA ARG A 76 -17.49 -8.65 6.47
C ARG A 76 -17.58 -8.04 5.08
N ILE A 77 -18.51 -8.56 4.28
CA ILE A 77 -18.85 -8.01 2.97
C ILE A 77 -20.09 -7.14 3.08
N LEU A 78 -19.99 -5.88 2.65
CA LEU A 78 -21.08 -4.90 2.70
C LEU A 78 -21.88 -4.88 1.40
N ARG A 79 -21.23 -5.04 0.25
CA ARG A 79 -21.90 -5.04 -1.06
C ARG A 79 -21.10 -5.81 -2.11
N ARG A 80 -21.81 -6.41 -3.07
CA ARG A 80 -21.22 -6.97 -4.30
C ARG A 80 -21.90 -6.37 -5.53
N ARG A 81 -21.12 -6.00 -6.55
CA ARG A 81 -21.61 -5.54 -7.86
C ARG A 81 -20.63 -5.95 -8.95
N GLY A 82 -20.94 -7.03 -9.69
CA GLY A 82 -20.01 -7.60 -10.66
C GLY A 82 -18.74 -8.06 -9.96
N ASP A 83 -17.58 -7.59 -10.42
CA ASP A 83 -16.28 -7.89 -9.80
C ASP A 83 -15.90 -6.96 -8.64
N LEU A 84 -16.67 -5.89 -8.42
CA LEU A 84 -16.47 -5.00 -7.28
C LEU A 84 -17.13 -5.57 -6.02
N ILE A 85 -16.33 -5.74 -4.97
CA ILE A 85 -16.77 -6.10 -3.63
C ILE A 85 -16.44 -4.93 -2.70
N ILE A 86 -17.40 -4.43 -1.94
CA ILE A 86 -17.13 -3.50 -0.84
C ILE A 86 -17.10 -4.30 0.45
N SER A 87 -15.98 -4.24 1.17
CA SER A 87 -15.76 -5.01 2.38
C SER A 87 -15.13 -4.17 3.48
N GLU A 88 -15.25 -4.68 4.71
CA GLU A 88 -14.53 -4.19 5.87
C GLU A 88 -13.37 -5.13 6.17
N THR A 89 -12.16 -4.58 6.30
CA THR A 89 -10.94 -5.34 6.61
C THR A 89 -10.70 -5.42 8.12
N GLU A 90 -9.75 -6.25 8.57
CA GLU A 90 -9.37 -6.34 10.00
C GLU A 90 -8.83 -5.01 10.55
N HIS A 91 -8.28 -4.16 9.69
CA HIS A 91 -7.85 -2.80 10.00
C HIS A 91 -9.02 -1.83 10.28
N GLY A 92 -10.25 -2.24 9.99
CA GLY A 92 -11.45 -1.39 10.06
C GLY A 92 -11.68 -0.52 8.83
N PHE A 93 -10.94 -0.73 7.73
CA PHE A 93 -11.18 0.00 6.49
C PHE A 93 -12.40 -0.54 5.76
N VAL A 94 -13.33 0.34 5.39
CA VAL A 94 -14.39 0.04 4.43
C VAL A 94 -13.91 0.46 3.04
N CYS A 95 -13.56 -0.51 2.20
CA CYS A 95 -12.95 -0.25 0.91
C CYS A 95 -13.34 -1.29 -0.14
N ALA A 96 -12.94 -1.02 -1.38
CA ALA A 96 -13.10 -1.96 -2.48
C ALA A 96 -12.11 -3.12 -2.35
N ASN A 97 -12.59 -4.34 -2.57
CA ASN A 97 -11.82 -5.58 -2.67
C ASN A 97 -10.81 -5.77 -1.52
N ALA A 98 -11.21 -5.42 -0.29
CA ALA A 98 -10.35 -5.48 0.91
C ALA A 98 -9.03 -4.70 0.80
N GLY A 99 -8.94 -3.71 -0.10
CA GLY A 99 -7.72 -2.95 -0.33
C GLY A 99 -6.62 -3.72 -1.07
N ILE A 100 -6.95 -4.89 -1.63
CA ILE A 100 -6.03 -5.72 -2.41
C ILE A 100 -5.68 -4.98 -3.71
N ASP A 101 -4.38 -4.90 -4.00
CA ASP A 101 -3.84 -4.23 -5.18
C ASP A 101 -3.23 -5.23 -6.15
N LEU A 102 -3.76 -5.27 -7.37
CA LEU A 102 -3.28 -6.10 -8.49
C LEU A 102 -2.35 -5.35 -9.45
N SER A 103 -2.17 -4.05 -9.25
CA SER A 103 -1.35 -3.17 -10.11
C SER A 103 0.08 -3.06 -9.57
N ASN A 104 1.06 -2.91 -10.46
CA ASN A 104 2.48 -2.75 -10.13
C ASN A 104 3.06 -3.87 -9.24
N VAL A 105 2.51 -5.07 -9.38
CA VAL A 105 3.03 -6.34 -8.85
C VAL A 105 3.28 -7.26 -10.03
N GLU A 106 4.11 -8.29 -9.84
CA GLU A 106 4.37 -9.29 -10.87
C GLU A 106 3.06 -9.90 -11.38
N ALA A 107 2.99 -10.21 -12.68
CA ALA A 107 1.80 -10.76 -13.28
C ALA A 107 1.38 -12.06 -12.58
N GLY A 108 0.13 -12.11 -12.11
CA GLY A 108 -0.38 -13.24 -11.34
C GLY A 108 -0.20 -13.12 -9.83
N ARG A 109 0.30 -11.99 -9.30
CA ARG A 109 0.37 -11.71 -7.87
C ARG A 109 -0.57 -10.56 -7.46
N ALA A 110 -0.82 -10.47 -6.17
CA ALA A 110 -1.58 -9.40 -5.52
C ALA A 110 -0.84 -8.92 -4.26
N ALA A 111 -0.86 -7.62 -4.01
CA ALA A 111 -0.46 -7.05 -2.72
C ALA A 111 -1.68 -6.97 -1.80
N LEU A 112 -1.58 -7.57 -0.62
CA LEU A 112 -2.55 -7.40 0.46
C LEU A 112 -2.28 -6.07 1.19
N LEU A 113 -3.19 -5.64 2.05
CA LEU A 113 -2.88 -4.54 2.97
C LEU A 113 -1.71 -4.92 3.90
N PRO A 114 -0.98 -3.94 4.46
CA PRO A 114 0.01 -4.17 5.52
C PRO A 114 -0.54 -4.99 6.69
N SER A 115 0.34 -5.56 7.54
CA SER A 115 -0.07 -6.35 8.72
C SER A 115 -0.41 -5.50 9.95
#